data_AF-A0A7Y0BB85-F1
#
_entry.id   AF-A0A7Y0BB85-F1
#
_cell.length_a   1.000
_cell.length_b   1.000
_cell.length_c   1.000
_cell.angle_alpha   90.00
_cell.angle_beta   90.00
_cell.angle_gamma   90.00
#
_symmetry.space_group_name_H-M   'P 1'
#
loop_
_entity.id
_entity.type
_entity.pdbx_description
1 polymer ?
#
loop_
_entity_poly.entity_id
_entity_poly.type
_entity_poly.pdbx_seq_one_letter_code
_entity_poly.pdbx_strand_id
1 'polypeptide(L)'
;MSTTEEHPAQAGAEPLQYDEGYGPEVGVGPHPGPWPEDPRYDRALLAEGDRRNVVDAYRYWTREAIVADLDTRRHDFHVAVENWGHDFNIGSVVRTANAFLAKEVHIVGRRRWNRRGAMVTDRYQHVRHHPDTEALTAWAAAEDLPIIGIDNLPGSVPLERTVLPRRCVLLFGQEGPGLTEEARRHVAKVCSIAQFGSTRSINAGAAAAIAMHAWIQRYADVPAPE
;
A
#
# COMPACT_ATOMS: atom_id res chain seq x y z
N MET A 1 -8.77 -50.83 23.93
CA MET A 1 -9.09 -50.31 22.59
C MET A 1 -9.74 -48.95 22.76
N SER A 2 -8.97 -47.88 22.58
CA SER A 2 -9.52 -46.53 22.43
C SER A 2 -8.67 -45.87 21.34
N THR A 3 -9.29 -45.74 20.18
CA THR A 3 -8.72 -45.21 18.96
C THR A 3 -8.62 -43.69 19.07
N THR A 4 -7.41 -43.17 18.96
CA THR A 4 -7.14 -41.74 18.78
C THR A 4 -7.47 -41.39 17.33
N GLU A 5 -8.53 -40.61 17.09
CA GLU A 5 -8.78 -40.03 15.77
C GLU A 5 -7.94 -38.76 15.62
N GLU A 6 -6.90 -38.86 14.80
CA GLU A 6 -6.16 -37.71 14.29
C GLU A 6 -7.07 -36.88 13.36
N HIS A 7 -7.26 -35.60 13.68
CA HIS A 7 -7.83 -34.63 12.76
C HIS A 7 -6.81 -34.32 11.65
N PRO A 8 -7.15 -34.49 10.36
CA PRO A 8 -6.24 -34.14 9.29
C PRO A 8 -6.09 -32.61 9.22
N ALA A 9 -4.83 -32.17 9.13
CA ALA A 9 -4.48 -30.78 8.86
C ALA A 9 -5.07 -30.36 7.51
N GLN A 10 -6.02 -29.41 7.53
CA GLN A 10 -6.55 -28.81 6.31
C GLN A 10 -5.45 -28.04 5.58
N ALA A 11 -5.19 -28.49 4.35
CA ALA A 11 -4.32 -27.81 3.39
C ALA A 11 -4.80 -26.37 3.13
N GLY A 12 -3.84 -25.49 2.87
CA GLY A 12 -4.00 -24.04 2.81
C GLY A 12 -5.17 -23.57 1.95
N ALA A 13 -6.25 -23.17 2.62
CA ALA A 13 -7.22 -22.25 2.05
C ALA A 13 -6.56 -20.86 2.00
N GLU A 14 -6.63 -20.21 0.84
CA GLU A 14 -6.35 -18.77 0.76
C GLU A 14 -7.23 -18.06 1.81
N PRO A 15 -6.68 -17.15 2.63
CA PRO A 15 -7.44 -16.54 3.71
C PRO A 15 -8.60 -15.75 3.11
N LEU A 16 -9.82 -16.10 3.57
CA LEU A 16 -11.08 -15.43 3.24
C LEU A 16 -10.89 -13.91 3.34
N GLN A 17 -11.20 -13.20 2.26
CA GLN A 17 -11.23 -11.73 2.24
C GLN A 17 -12.20 -11.25 3.33
N TYR A 18 -11.87 -10.17 4.01
CA TYR A 18 -12.67 -9.56 5.10
C TYR A 18 -14.09 -9.10 4.68
N ASP A 19 -14.50 -9.38 3.44
CA ASP A 19 -15.71 -8.89 2.79
C ASP A 19 -16.76 -10.00 2.59
N GLU A 20 -16.53 -11.22 3.07
CA GLU A 20 -17.57 -12.26 3.12
C GLU A 20 -18.66 -11.89 4.14
N GLY A 21 -19.59 -11.02 3.75
CA GLY A 21 -20.87 -10.84 4.44
C GLY A 21 -21.41 -9.42 4.57
N TYR A 22 -20.70 -8.38 4.11
CA TYR A 22 -21.19 -7.00 4.24
C TYR A 22 -20.91 -6.13 2.99
N GLY A 23 -21.33 -6.62 1.82
CA GLY A 23 -21.28 -5.85 0.58
C GLY A 23 -22.05 -6.54 -0.56
N PRO A 24 -22.49 -5.80 -1.59
CA PRO A 24 -22.95 -6.43 -2.84
C PRO A 24 -21.83 -7.30 -3.42
N GLU A 25 -22.20 -8.38 -4.12
CA GLU A 25 -21.23 -9.27 -4.76
C GLU A 25 -20.33 -8.44 -5.70
N VAL A 26 -19.03 -8.36 -5.38
CA VAL A 26 -18.07 -7.58 -6.17
C VAL A 26 -17.73 -8.35 -7.44
N GLY A 27 -17.96 -7.73 -8.59
CA GLY A 27 -17.55 -8.28 -9.88
C GLY A 27 -18.64 -8.22 -10.93
N VAL A 28 -18.33 -8.88 -12.05
CA VAL A 28 -19.20 -8.97 -13.23
C VAL A 28 -19.21 -10.42 -13.74
N GLY A 29 -20.32 -10.83 -14.33
CA GLY A 29 -20.44 -12.14 -14.99
C GLY A 29 -19.64 -12.22 -16.29
N PRO A 30 -19.78 -13.32 -17.06
CA PRO A 30 -19.13 -13.48 -18.36
C PRO A 30 -19.42 -12.31 -19.31
N HIS A 31 -18.42 -11.93 -20.11
CA HIS A 31 -18.57 -10.88 -21.10
C HIS A 31 -19.40 -11.39 -22.29
N PRO A 32 -20.40 -10.63 -22.78
CA PRO A 32 -21.18 -11.03 -23.94
C PRO A 32 -20.31 -11.11 -25.20
N GLY A 33 -20.63 -12.03 -26.12
CA GLY A 33 -20.00 -12.06 -27.43
C GLY A 33 -20.44 -10.89 -28.32
N PRO A 34 -19.63 -10.49 -29.32
CA PRO A 34 -18.28 -10.97 -29.60
C PRO A 34 -17.25 -10.43 -28.60
N TRP A 35 -16.25 -11.24 -28.27
CA TRP A 35 -15.20 -10.82 -27.34
C TRP A 35 -14.17 -9.89 -28.00
N PRO A 36 -13.63 -8.90 -27.27
CA PRO A 36 -12.53 -8.08 -27.77
C PRO A 36 -11.31 -8.92 -28.17
N GLU A 37 -10.64 -8.57 -29.27
CA GLU A 37 -9.39 -9.23 -29.69
C GLU A 37 -8.14 -8.66 -29.01
N ASP A 38 -8.28 -7.53 -28.31
CA ASP A 38 -7.18 -6.83 -27.63
C ASP A 38 -6.45 -7.74 -26.62
N PRO A 39 -5.11 -7.85 -26.69
CA PRO A 39 -4.31 -8.77 -25.86
C PRO A 39 -4.31 -8.40 -24.37
N ARG A 40 -4.78 -7.20 -23.99
CA ARG A 40 -4.95 -6.83 -22.59
C ARG A 40 -6.02 -7.66 -21.90
N TYR A 41 -6.99 -8.19 -22.64
CA TYR A 41 -8.09 -8.98 -22.08
C TYR A 41 -7.69 -10.42 -21.83
N ASP A 42 -7.98 -10.89 -20.62
CA ASP A 42 -7.83 -12.27 -20.19
C ASP A 42 -9.02 -13.11 -20.68
N ARG A 43 -8.73 -14.17 -21.43
CA ARG A 43 -9.76 -15.04 -22.05
C ARG A 43 -10.56 -15.82 -21.02
N ALA A 44 -9.97 -16.21 -19.89
CA ALA A 44 -10.68 -16.91 -18.83
C ALA A 44 -11.63 -15.97 -18.11
N LEU A 45 -11.19 -14.74 -17.82
CA LEU A 45 -12.07 -13.73 -17.20
C LEU A 45 -13.24 -13.35 -18.09
N LEU A 46 -13.02 -13.22 -19.41
CA LEU A 46 -14.11 -12.99 -20.36
C LEU A 46 -15.13 -14.14 -20.36
N ALA A 47 -14.67 -15.38 -20.23
CA ALA A 47 -15.50 -16.58 -20.26
C ALA A 47 -16.29 -16.83 -18.96
N GLU A 48 -15.66 -16.60 -17.81
CA GLU A 48 -16.14 -17.02 -16.50
C GLU A 48 -16.67 -15.85 -15.66
N GLY A 49 -16.38 -14.62 -16.08
CA GLY A 49 -16.61 -13.40 -15.32
C GLY A 49 -15.39 -12.96 -14.53
N ASP A 50 -15.45 -11.72 -14.02
CA ASP A 50 -14.38 -11.08 -13.28
C ASP A 50 -14.86 -10.65 -11.89
N ARG A 51 -14.52 -11.46 -10.89
CA ARG A 51 -14.83 -11.24 -9.46
C ARG A 51 -13.76 -10.46 -8.71
N ARG A 52 -12.72 -9.96 -9.37
CA ARG A 52 -11.62 -9.25 -8.70
C ARG A 52 -12.11 -7.91 -8.17
N ASN A 53 -11.48 -7.38 -7.12
CA ASN A 53 -11.78 -6.02 -6.64
C ASN A 53 -10.96 -4.98 -7.43
N VAL A 54 -11.34 -4.73 -8.68
CA VAL A 54 -10.76 -3.72 -9.57
C VAL A 54 -11.86 -2.78 -10.07
N VAL A 55 -11.51 -1.54 -10.42
CA VAL A 55 -12.46 -0.60 -11.02
C VAL A 55 -12.93 -1.07 -12.40
N ASP A 56 -14.09 -0.59 -12.84
CA ASP A 56 -14.76 -1.11 -14.03
C ASP A 56 -13.94 -1.00 -15.31
N ALA A 57 -13.11 0.05 -15.43
CA ALA A 57 -12.20 0.23 -16.56
C ALA A 57 -11.18 -0.91 -16.75
N TYR A 58 -10.92 -1.71 -15.70
CA TYR A 58 -9.98 -2.84 -15.73
C TYR A 58 -10.63 -4.21 -15.75
N ARG A 59 -11.97 -4.27 -15.89
CA ARG A 59 -12.66 -5.55 -15.94
C ARG A 59 -12.14 -6.39 -17.09
N TYR A 60 -11.92 -7.67 -16.78
CA TYR A 60 -11.39 -8.69 -17.67
C TYR A 60 -9.97 -8.45 -18.15
N TRP A 61 -9.28 -7.37 -17.76
CA TRP A 61 -7.88 -7.19 -18.13
C TRP A 61 -6.98 -8.16 -17.38
N THR A 62 -5.93 -8.63 -18.04
CA THR A 62 -4.82 -9.32 -17.39
C THR A 62 -4.22 -8.42 -16.31
N ARG A 63 -3.68 -9.04 -15.27
CA ARG A 63 -3.01 -8.29 -14.19
C ARG A 63 -1.88 -7.44 -14.74
N GLU A 64 -1.12 -7.99 -15.69
CA GLU A 64 0.03 -7.35 -16.31
C GLU A 64 -0.39 -6.11 -17.10
N ALA A 65 -1.52 -6.17 -17.83
CA ALA A 65 -2.07 -5.01 -18.52
C ALA A 65 -2.50 -3.90 -17.55
N ILE A 66 -3.10 -4.26 -16.41
CA ILE A 66 -3.46 -3.30 -15.37
C ILE A 66 -2.20 -2.63 -14.80
N VAL A 67 -1.18 -3.41 -14.43
CA VAL A 67 0.08 -2.86 -13.91
C VAL A 67 0.74 -1.93 -14.93
N ALA A 68 0.83 -2.34 -16.20
CA ALA A 68 1.41 -1.54 -17.26
C ALA A 68 0.67 -0.21 -17.45
N ASP A 69 -0.67 -0.20 -17.40
CA ASP A 69 -1.45 1.02 -17.48
C ASP A 69 -1.24 1.94 -16.27
N LEU A 70 -1.26 1.39 -15.06
CA LEU A 70 -1.00 2.15 -13.84
C LEU A 70 0.40 2.78 -13.87
N ASP A 71 1.41 2.05 -14.36
CA ASP A 71 2.80 2.51 -14.45
C ASP A 71 2.97 3.75 -15.33
N THR A 72 2.07 4.00 -16.29
CA THR A 72 2.08 5.22 -17.11
C THR A 72 1.69 6.48 -16.36
N ARG A 73 1.08 6.34 -15.17
CA ARG A 73 0.45 7.44 -14.41
C ARG A 73 0.87 7.50 -12.94
N ARG A 74 1.77 6.62 -12.49
CA ARG A 74 2.25 6.65 -11.10
C ARG A 74 2.89 7.98 -10.77
N HIS A 75 2.60 8.45 -9.56
CA HIS A 75 3.23 9.61 -8.99
C HIS A 75 4.66 9.32 -8.55
N ASP A 76 5.46 10.36 -8.37
CA ASP A 76 6.90 10.23 -8.11
C ASP A 76 7.25 10.09 -6.61
N PHE A 77 6.25 9.99 -5.73
CA PHE A 77 6.49 9.70 -4.32
C PHE A 77 6.47 8.20 -4.06
N HIS A 78 7.29 7.81 -3.09
CA HIS A 78 7.44 6.46 -2.60
C HIS A 78 6.94 6.39 -1.15
N VAL A 79 6.62 5.18 -0.70
CA VAL A 79 6.22 4.92 0.68
C VAL A 79 7.14 3.87 1.27
N ALA A 80 7.69 4.08 2.47
CA ALA A 80 8.49 3.11 3.18
C ALA A 80 7.90 2.83 4.56
N VAL A 81 7.88 1.57 4.98
CA VAL A 81 7.38 1.15 6.30
C VAL A 81 8.40 0.26 6.99
N GLU A 82 8.77 0.63 8.21
CA GLU A 82 9.60 -0.18 9.10
C GLU A 82 8.84 -1.40 9.63
N ASN A 83 9.36 -2.60 9.40
CA ASN A 83 8.75 -3.88 9.75
C ASN A 83 9.68 -4.70 10.67
N TRP A 84 9.90 -4.24 11.90
CA TRP A 84 10.78 -4.90 12.87
C TRP A 84 10.06 -5.95 13.75
N GLY A 85 8.73 -5.87 13.81
CA GLY A 85 7.84 -6.64 14.67
C GLY A 85 6.61 -7.17 13.95
N HIS A 86 5.49 -7.27 14.68
CA HIS A 86 4.19 -7.55 14.09
C HIS A 86 3.50 -6.21 13.77
N ASP A 87 3.44 -5.87 12.49
CA ASP A 87 2.73 -4.69 12.03
C ASP A 87 1.47 -5.10 11.26
N PHE A 88 0.31 -4.62 11.73
CA PHE A 88 -1.00 -4.91 11.13
C PHE A 88 -1.40 -3.89 10.05
N ASN A 89 -0.65 -2.79 9.90
CA ASN A 89 -0.97 -1.68 9.03
C ASN A 89 -0.30 -1.77 7.67
N ILE A 90 0.79 -2.54 7.50
CA ILE A 90 1.49 -2.61 6.20
C ILE A 90 0.53 -2.92 5.05
N GLY A 91 -0.44 -3.81 5.25
CA GLY A 91 -1.50 -4.06 4.26
C GLY A 91 -2.33 -2.84 3.91
N SER A 92 -2.84 -2.09 4.90
CA SER A 92 -3.62 -0.88 4.62
C SER A 92 -2.78 0.23 4.00
N VAL A 93 -1.50 0.33 4.36
CA VAL A 93 -0.54 1.25 3.72
C VAL A 93 -0.35 0.89 2.24
N VAL A 94 -0.11 -0.38 1.92
CA VAL A 94 0.02 -0.85 0.52
C VAL A 94 -1.26 -0.58 -0.28
N ARG A 95 -2.43 -0.84 0.31
CA ARG A 95 -3.73 -0.51 -0.32
C ARG A 95 -3.86 0.97 -0.62
N THR A 96 -3.51 1.81 0.33
CA THR A 96 -3.59 3.27 0.19
C THR A 96 -2.58 3.78 -0.84
N ALA A 97 -1.37 3.23 -0.84
CA ALA A 97 -0.35 3.54 -1.83
C ALA A 97 -0.77 3.13 -3.25
N ASN A 98 -1.47 2.00 -3.41
CA ASN A 98 -2.07 1.63 -4.70
C ASN A 98 -3.19 2.62 -5.10
N ALA A 99 -4.08 2.98 -4.18
CA ALA A 99 -5.18 3.91 -4.44
C ALA A 99 -4.69 5.32 -4.84
N PHE A 100 -3.60 5.79 -4.22
CA PHE A 100 -2.96 7.07 -4.56
C PHE A 100 -1.85 6.95 -5.61
N LEU A 101 -1.73 5.81 -6.30
CA LEU A 101 -0.73 5.58 -7.34
C LEU A 101 0.70 5.98 -6.96
N ALA A 102 1.11 5.68 -5.72
CA ALA A 102 2.50 5.79 -5.31
C ALA A 102 3.42 4.99 -6.25
N LYS A 103 4.65 5.46 -6.45
CA LYS A 103 5.62 4.86 -7.36
C LYS A 103 5.95 3.42 -6.99
N GLU A 104 6.31 3.22 -5.72
CA GLU A 104 6.71 1.93 -5.15
C GLU A 104 6.53 1.98 -3.63
N VAL A 105 6.24 0.83 -3.02
CA VAL A 105 6.22 0.63 -1.57
C VAL A 105 7.45 -0.14 -1.13
N HIS A 106 8.11 0.33 -0.09
CA HIS A 106 9.33 -0.22 0.46
C HIS A 106 9.05 -0.83 1.84
N ILE A 107 9.31 -2.12 2.00
CA ILE A 107 9.21 -2.81 3.29
C ILE A 107 10.63 -2.96 3.85
N VAL A 108 10.88 -2.36 5.01
CA VAL A 108 12.21 -2.33 5.64
C VAL A 108 12.26 -3.32 6.81
N GLY A 109 13.30 -4.13 6.93
CA GLY A 109 13.43 -5.12 8.00
C GLY A 109 12.87 -6.49 7.59
N ARG A 110 11.87 -7.01 8.32
CA ARG A 110 11.33 -8.34 8.04
C ARG A 110 10.69 -8.40 6.66
N ARG A 111 11.06 -9.42 5.87
CA ARG A 111 10.52 -9.61 4.51
C ARG A 111 9.05 -10.02 4.48
N ARG A 112 8.59 -10.76 5.50
CA ARG A 112 7.18 -11.19 5.62
C ARG A 112 6.39 -10.13 6.37
N TRP A 113 5.22 -9.80 5.84
CA TRP A 113 4.31 -8.81 6.39
C TRP A 113 2.85 -9.27 6.18
N ASN A 114 1.93 -8.72 6.97
CA ASN A 114 0.51 -9.09 6.91
C ASN A 114 -0.18 -8.43 5.71
N ARG A 115 -0.49 -9.23 4.68
CA ARG A 115 -1.13 -8.77 3.44
C ARG A 115 -2.64 -8.60 3.53
N ARG A 116 -3.28 -9.02 4.62
CA ARG A 116 -4.74 -9.03 4.73
C ARG A 116 -5.36 -7.66 4.48
N GLY A 117 -4.78 -6.61 5.06
CA GLY A 117 -5.24 -5.22 4.86
C GLY A 117 -5.04 -4.69 3.44
N ALA A 118 -4.21 -5.34 2.62
CA ALA A 118 -3.98 -4.94 1.23
C ALA A 118 -5.18 -5.25 0.33
N MET A 119 -6.06 -6.18 0.72
CA MET A 119 -7.20 -6.58 -0.11
C MET A 119 -6.78 -6.95 -1.54
N VAL A 120 -5.67 -7.67 -1.68
CA VAL A 120 -5.09 -8.14 -2.96
C VAL A 120 -4.50 -7.02 -3.85
N THR A 121 -4.56 -5.74 -3.43
CA THR A 121 -3.96 -4.62 -4.18
C THR A 121 -2.43 -4.70 -4.29
N ASP A 122 -1.79 -5.49 -3.42
CA ASP A 122 -0.35 -5.79 -3.50
C ASP A 122 0.03 -6.48 -4.82
N ARG A 123 -0.91 -7.12 -5.51
CA ARG A 123 -0.68 -7.68 -6.85
C ARG A 123 -0.51 -6.61 -7.93
N TYR A 124 -1.03 -5.40 -7.72
CA TYR A 124 -1.01 -4.28 -8.69
C TYR A 124 -0.09 -3.13 -8.26
N GLN A 125 0.65 -3.29 -7.16
CA GLN A 125 1.58 -2.30 -6.64
C GLN A 125 2.99 -2.88 -6.64
N HIS A 126 3.99 -2.04 -6.97
CA HIS A 126 5.39 -2.40 -6.83
C HIS A 126 5.76 -2.41 -5.35
N VAL A 127 6.32 -3.53 -4.89
CA VAL A 127 6.75 -3.71 -3.50
C VAL A 127 8.20 -4.18 -3.48
N ARG A 128 9.08 -3.37 -2.92
CA ARG A 128 10.50 -3.66 -2.72
C ARG A 128 10.78 -3.97 -1.26
N HIS A 129 11.66 -4.95 -1.04
CA HIS A 129 12.15 -5.28 0.30
C HIS A 129 13.56 -4.71 0.49
N HIS A 130 13.80 -4.14 1.66
CA HIS A 130 15.12 -3.74 2.15
C HIS A 130 15.41 -4.48 3.46
N PRO A 131 16.61 -5.07 3.62
CA PRO A 131 16.95 -5.80 4.84
C PRO A 131 16.97 -4.90 6.09
N ASP A 132 17.32 -3.63 5.92
CA ASP A 132 17.48 -2.66 7.00
C ASP A 132 17.36 -1.20 6.52
N THR A 133 17.45 -0.27 7.49
CA THR A 133 17.36 1.17 7.25
C THR A 133 18.53 1.66 6.40
N GLU A 134 19.75 1.18 6.65
CA GLU A 134 20.93 1.50 5.83
C GLU A 134 20.67 1.20 4.34
N ALA A 135 20.16 0.00 4.01
CA ALA A 135 19.85 -0.37 2.63
C ALA A 135 18.78 0.53 1.99
N LEU A 136 17.73 0.90 2.73
CA LEU A 136 16.74 1.87 2.24
C LEU A 136 17.40 3.22 1.94
N THR A 137 18.24 3.73 2.85
CA THR A 137 18.84 5.06 2.72
C THR A 137 19.87 5.12 1.60
N ALA A 138 20.64 4.05 1.41
CA ALA A 138 21.57 3.92 0.28
C ALA A 138 20.81 3.91 -1.06
N TRP A 139 19.69 3.17 -1.14
CA TRP A 139 18.84 3.17 -2.32
C TRP A 139 18.23 4.55 -2.59
N ALA A 140 17.67 5.21 -1.57
CA ALA A 140 17.05 6.53 -1.73
C ALA A 140 18.08 7.59 -2.15
N ALA A 141 19.30 7.53 -1.63
CA ALA A 141 20.40 8.40 -2.04
C ALA A 141 20.81 8.17 -3.51
N ALA A 142 20.87 6.91 -3.95
CA ALA A 142 21.18 6.57 -5.34
C ALA A 142 20.11 7.09 -6.33
N GLU A 143 18.85 7.16 -5.90
CA GLU A 143 17.72 7.66 -6.70
C GLU A 143 17.49 9.19 -6.57
N ASP A 144 18.32 9.87 -5.77
CA ASP A 144 18.17 11.29 -5.42
C ASP A 144 16.78 11.60 -4.82
N LEU A 145 16.37 10.78 -3.84
CA LEU A 145 15.09 10.88 -3.16
C LEU A 145 15.28 11.25 -1.68
N PRO A 146 14.87 12.46 -1.23
CA PRO A 146 14.87 12.78 0.19
C PRO A 146 13.85 11.92 0.93
N ILE A 147 14.25 11.40 2.08
CA ILE A 147 13.36 10.64 2.97
C ILE A 147 12.70 11.62 3.96
N ILE A 148 11.38 11.59 4.03
CA ILE A 148 10.57 12.38 4.96
C ILE A 148 9.97 11.42 5.97
N GLY A 149 10.38 11.52 7.24
CA GLY A 149 9.79 10.74 8.31
C GLY A 149 8.42 11.28 8.69
N ILE A 150 7.44 10.41 8.91
CA ILE A 150 6.13 10.78 9.44
C ILE A 150 5.98 10.18 10.84
N ASP A 151 6.13 11.05 11.85
CA ASP A 151 6.08 10.67 13.26
C ASP A 151 5.88 11.90 14.17
N ASN A 152 5.37 11.71 15.37
CA ASN A 152 5.13 12.77 16.37
C ASN A 152 6.31 13.00 17.33
N LEU A 153 7.52 12.61 16.93
CA LEU A 153 8.73 12.71 17.73
C LEU A 153 9.17 14.18 17.97
N PRO A 154 9.96 14.44 19.03
CA PRO A 154 10.52 15.77 19.29
C PRO A 154 11.30 16.32 18.09
N GLY A 155 11.05 17.59 17.75
CA GLY A 155 11.64 18.26 16.60
C GLY A 155 10.86 18.10 15.29
N SER A 156 9.75 17.34 15.29
CA SER A 156 8.86 17.24 14.12
C SER A 156 8.18 18.58 13.81
N VAL A 157 7.92 18.83 12.52
CA VAL A 157 7.17 19.99 12.04
C VAL A 157 5.74 19.59 11.63
N PRO A 158 4.73 20.44 11.81
CA PRO A 158 3.36 20.10 11.41
C PRO A 158 3.26 19.84 9.90
N LEU A 159 2.68 18.70 9.52
CA LEU A 159 2.47 18.31 8.13
C LEU A 159 1.56 19.33 7.42
N GLU A 160 0.56 19.85 8.10
CA GLU A 160 -0.42 20.82 7.58
C GLU A 160 0.22 22.14 7.15
N ARG A 161 1.44 22.42 7.63
CA ARG A 161 2.22 23.64 7.31
C ARG A 161 3.47 23.33 6.49
N THR A 162 3.66 22.08 6.08
CA THR A 162 4.87 21.63 5.42
C THR A 162 4.56 21.23 3.99
N VAL A 163 5.29 21.83 3.04
CA VAL A 163 5.28 21.37 1.66
C VAL A 163 6.20 20.16 1.55
N LEU A 164 5.60 18.99 1.30
CA LEU A 164 6.33 17.77 0.97
C LEU A 164 7.05 17.93 -0.39
N PRO A 165 8.26 17.40 -0.59
CA PRO A 165 8.87 17.37 -1.93
C PRO A 165 8.03 16.58 -2.92
N ARG A 166 8.07 16.95 -4.21
CA ARG A 166 7.36 16.19 -5.26
C ARG A 166 7.92 14.77 -5.40
N ARG A 167 9.24 14.63 -5.43
CA ARG A 167 9.96 13.35 -5.41
C ARG A 167 10.50 13.10 -4.02
N CYS A 168 10.00 12.09 -3.32
CA CYS A 168 10.44 11.76 -1.97
C CYS A 168 10.07 10.32 -1.58
N VAL A 169 10.65 9.85 -0.48
CA VAL A 169 10.17 8.66 0.26
C VAL A 169 9.46 9.14 1.52
N LEU A 170 8.18 8.80 1.68
CA LEU A 170 7.46 8.97 2.95
C LEU A 170 7.72 7.75 3.83
N LEU A 171 8.49 7.92 4.90
CA LEU A 171 8.90 6.85 5.81
C LEU A 171 8.02 6.82 7.07
N PHE A 172 7.45 5.65 7.33
CA PHE A 172 6.61 5.36 8.49
C PHE A 172 7.32 4.37 9.39
N GLY A 173 7.39 4.71 10.68
CA GLY A 173 7.90 3.83 11.72
C GLY A 173 6.92 2.71 12.05
N GLN A 174 7.36 1.81 12.94
CA GLN A 174 6.51 0.72 13.42
C GLN A 174 5.45 1.25 14.40
N GLU A 175 4.24 0.67 14.37
CA GLU A 175 3.20 0.94 15.37
C GLU A 175 3.74 0.74 16.79
N GLY A 176 3.63 1.78 17.63
CA GLY A 176 4.16 1.80 19.00
C GLY A 176 5.41 2.66 19.14
N PRO A 177 6.62 2.15 18.81
CA PRO A 177 7.87 2.89 19.02
C PRO A 177 8.09 4.02 18.01
N GLY A 178 7.36 4.03 16.89
CA GLY A 178 7.57 5.00 15.81
C GLY A 178 8.84 4.69 15.02
N LEU A 179 9.46 5.74 14.48
CA LEU A 179 10.69 5.69 13.70
C LEU A 179 11.86 5.28 14.58
N THR A 180 12.69 4.36 14.07
CA THR A 180 13.96 4.04 14.73
C THR A 180 14.88 5.25 14.79
N GLU A 181 15.75 5.31 15.80
CA GLU A 181 16.75 6.38 15.92
C GLU A 181 17.68 6.43 14.70
N GLU A 182 17.94 5.28 14.08
CA GLU A 182 18.67 5.19 12.82
C GLU A 182 17.93 5.89 11.70
N ALA A 183 16.66 5.57 11.48
CA ALA A 183 15.83 6.23 10.47
C ALA A 183 15.82 7.76 10.67
N ARG A 184 15.69 8.22 11.92
CA ARG A 184 15.68 9.65 12.26
C ARG A 184 16.96 10.39 11.85
N ARG A 185 18.11 9.71 11.82
CA ARG A 185 19.38 10.33 11.40
C ARG A 185 19.48 10.52 9.88
N HIS A 186 18.71 9.77 9.10
CA HIS A 186 18.78 9.78 7.64
C HIS A 186 17.61 10.51 6.96
N VAL A 187 16.54 10.82 7.69
CA VAL A 187 15.45 11.64 7.15
C VAL A 187 15.89 13.10 7.00
N ALA A 188 15.48 13.73 5.90
CA ALA A 188 15.70 15.16 5.66
C ALA A 188 14.88 16.04 6.62
N LYS A 189 13.72 15.54 7.07
CA LYS A 189 12.89 16.12 8.12
C LYS A 189 11.89 15.09 8.64
N VAL A 190 11.38 15.34 9.85
CA VAL A 190 10.24 14.61 10.42
C VAL A 190 9.02 15.52 10.41
N CYS A 191 7.91 15.06 9.85
CA CYS A 191 6.63 15.74 9.89
C CYS A 191 5.68 15.00 10.84
N SER A 192 4.91 15.76 11.63
CA SER A 192 3.86 15.22 12.50
C SER A 192 2.49 15.71 12.05
N ILE A 193 1.47 14.87 12.21
CA ILE A 193 0.08 15.24 11.96
C ILE A 193 -0.47 15.90 13.22
N ALA A 194 -1.06 17.08 13.08
CA ALA A 194 -1.60 17.81 14.22
C ALA A 194 -2.75 17.02 14.88
N GLN A 195 -2.65 16.85 16.19
CA GLN A 195 -3.67 16.17 17.00
C GLN A 195 -4.20 17.12 18.07
N PHE A 196 -5.52 17.14 18.23
CA PHE A 196 -6.21 18.02 19.18
C PHE A 196 -7.01 17.23 20.24
N GLY A 197 -6.94 15.90 20.19
CA GLY A 197 -7.61 14.99 21.11
C GLY A 197 -6.73 14.57 22.29
N SER A 198 -7.19 13.58 23.04
CA SER A 198 -6.51 13.06 24.24
C SER A 198 -5.51 11.93 23.98
N THR A 199 -5.43 11.41 22.75
CA THR A 199 -4.52 10.34 22.37
C THR A 199 -3.11 10.85 22.12
N ARG A 200 -2.11 9.98 22.34
CA ARG A 200 -0.71 10.33 22.07
C ARG A 200 -0.39 10.29 20.57
N SER A 201 -1.00 9.37 19.84
CA SER A 201 -0.79 9.14 18.41
C SER A 201 -2.09 8.68 17.74
N ILE A 202 -2.09 8.77 16.40
CA ILE A 202 -3.07 8.10 15.54
C ILE A 202 -2.46 6.79 15.02
N ASN A 203 -3.32 5.90 14.50
CA ASN A 203 -2.91 4.66 13.84
C ASN A 203 -1.92 4.92 12.68
N ALA A 204 -0.89 4.08 12.53
CA ALA A 204 0.15 4.28 11.51
C ALA A 204 -0.40 4.22 10.07
N GLY A 205 -1.38 3.34 9.81
CA GLY A 205 -2.06 3.28 8.52
C GLY A 205 -2.83 4.56 8.20
N ALA A 206 -3.51 5.14 9.20
CA ALA A 206 -4.19 6.43 9.06
C ALA A 206 -3.20 7.59 8.84
N ALA A 207 -2.08 7.59 9.57
CA ALA A 207 -1.01 8.56 9.37
C ALA A 207 -0.44 8.48 7.94
N ALA A 208 -0.25 7.27 7.41
CA ALA A 208 0.18 7.06 6.05
C ALA A 208 -0.82 7.59 5.02
N ALA A 209 -2.11 7.34 5.21
CA ALA A 209 -3.15 7.88 4.34
C ALA A 209 -3.17 9.41 4.34
N ILE A 210 -3.05 10.05 5.50
CA ILE A 210 -3.03 11.53 5.61
C ILE A 210 -1.78 12.11 4.93
N ALA A 211 -0.60 11.51 5.15
CA ALA A 211 0.64 11.96 4.54
C ALA A 211 0.64 11.82 3.01
N MET A 212 0.16 10.69 2.49
CA MET A 212 0.00 10.49 1.05
C MET A 212 -1.04 11.47 0.48
N HIS A 213 -2.18 11.65 1.14
CA HIS A 213 -3.22 12.58 0.68
C HIS A 213 -2.74 14.04 0.69
N ALA A 214 -1.91 14.44 1.66
CA ALA A 214 -1.28 15.77 1.67
C ALA A 214 -0.37 15.98 0.43
N TRP A 215 0.33 14.94 -0.01
CA TRP A 215 1.07 14.98 -1.27
C TRP A 215 0.11 15.10 -2.47
N ILE A 216 -0.94 14.28 -2.51
CA ILE A 216 -1.95 14.26 -3.59
C ILE A 216 -2.60 15.63 -3.76
N GLN A 217 -3.08 16.25 -2.67
CA GLN A 217 -3.69 17.58 -2.70
C GLN A 217 -2.78 18.63 -3.35
N ARG A 218 -1.46 18.46 -3.23
CA ARG A 218 -0.49 19.44 -3.73
C ARG A 218 -0.12 19.21 -5.19
N TYR A 219 0.00 17.95 -5.62
CA TYR A 219 0.72 17.59 -6.84
C TYR A 219 -0.06 16.75 -7.85
N ALA A 220 -1.15 16.11 -7.43
CA ALA A 220 -1.96 15.31 -8.34
C ALA A 220 -2.92 16.20 -9.14
N ASP A 221 -3.11 15.86 -10.41
CA ASP A 221 -4.15 16.46 -11.24
C ASP A 221 -5.49 15.81 -10.90
N VAL A 222 -6.27 16.46 -10.03
CA VAL A 222 -7.58 15.97 -9.62
C VAL A 222 -8.62 16.42 -10.64
N PRO A 223 -9.33 15.49 -11.33
CA PRO A 223 -10.34 15.86 -12.31
C PRO A 223 -11.50 16.60 -11.63
N ALA A 224 -12.12 17.53 -12.37
CA ALA A 224 -13.36 18.14 -11.92
C ALA A 224 -14.45 17.06 -11.76
N PRO A 225 -15.38 17.22 -10.81
CA PRO A 225 -16.51 16.30 -10.71
C PRO A 225 -17.30 16.31 -12.03
N GLU A 226 -17.65 15.11 -12.51
CA GLU A 226 -18.58 14.90 -13.63
C GLU A 226 -20.02 15.29 -13.25
#